data_AF-A0A523LXL5-F1
#
_entry.id   AF-A0A523LXL5-F1
#
_cell.length_a   1.000
_cell.length_b   1.000
_cell.length_c   1.000
_cell.angle_alpha   90.00
_cell.angle_beta   90.00
_cell.angle_gamma   90.00
#
_symmetry.space_group_name_H-M   'P 1'
#
loop_
_entity.id
_entity.type
_entity.pdbx_description
1 polymer ?
#
loop_
_entity_poly.entity_id
_entity_poly.type
_entity_poly.pdbx_seq_one_letter_code
_entity_poly.pdbx_strand_id
1 'polypeptide(L)'
;MTLAQSALSMGRWPIDRTCADLRTLLNMRLHPGSMSINVSARELRGGNFPGDVLSALRRHDIHPGYMQLEITETTVAQNRDSAVNILNVLRERGVQVAIDDFGTCYSSLS
;
A
#
# COMPACT_ATOMS: atom_id res chain seq x y z
N MET A 1 13.62 -4.78 -9.59
CA MET A 1 13.41 -6.21 -9.28
C MET A 1 12.15 -6.29 -8.45
N THR A 2 10.99 -6.38 -9.10
CA THR A 2 9.69 -6.45 -8.44
C THR A 2 9.57 -7.84 -7.85
N LEU A 3 9.83 -8.00 -6.55
CA LEU A 3 9.52 -9.25 -5.84
C LEU A 3 8.00 -9.32 -5.65
N ALA A 4 7.32 -9.75 -6.72
CA ALA A 4 5.96 -10.27 -6.61
C ALA A 4 6.06 -11.70 -6.08
N GLN A 5 5.98 -11.90 -4.76
CA GLN A 5 5.55 -13.20 -4.26
C GLN A 5 5.00 -13.19 -2.84
N SER A 6 3.83 -13.85 -2.73
CA SER A 6 3.31 -14.58 -1.56
C SER A 6 2.46 -13.82 -0.54
N ALA A 7 1.40 -13.14 -0.99
CA ALA A 7 0.22 -12.89 -0.15
C ALA A 7 -0.69 -14.14 -0.08
N LEU A 8 -0.11 -15.31 0.26
CA LEU A 8 -0.86 -16.54 0.51
C LEU A 8 -0.54 -17.04 1.92
N SER A 9 -1.39 -16.70 2.88
CA SER A 9 -2.02 -17.64 3.81
C SER A 9 -2.72 -16.93 4.98
N MET A 10 -4.03 -17.22 5.09
CA MET A 10 -4.85 -17.25 6.31
C MET A 10 -4.89 -16.01 7.23
N GLY A 11 -6.01 -15.30 7.15
CA GLY A 11 -6.64 -14.65 8.32
C GLY A 11 -6.03 -13.34 8.86
N ARG A 12 -4.88 -12.88 8.35
CA ARG A 12 -4.33 -11.56 8.68
C ARG A 12 -4.40 -10.60 7.49
N TRP A 13 -4.79 -9.37 7.81
CA TRP A 13 -4.87 -8.25 6.88
C TRP A 13 -3.52 -8.06 6.14
N PRO A 14 -3.48 -8.01 4.79
CA PRO A 14 -2.24 -8.03 4.00
C PRO A 14 -1.19 -7.00 4.44
N ILE A 15 -1.64 -5.81 4.83
CA ILE A 15 -0.78 -4.71 5.30
C ILE A 15 0.05 -5.09 6.54
N ASP A 16 -0.55 -5.78 7.51
CA ASP A 16 0.17 -6.17 8.73
C ASP A 16 1.24 -7.22 8.43
N ARG A 17 0.93 -8.16 7.53
CA ARG A 17 1.88 -9.18 7.09
C ARG A 17 3.04 -8.57 6.32
N THR A 18 2.77 -7.69 5.35
CA THR A 18 3.81 -7.00 4.58
C THR A 18 4.73 -6.18 5.49
N CYS A 19 4.19 -5.51 6.52
CA CYS A 19 5.01 -4.79 7.49
C CYS A 19 5.93 -5.73 8.30
N ALA A 20 5.43 -6.89 8.72
CA ALA A 20 6.23 -7.89 9.43
C ALA A 20 7.35 -8.48 8.54
N ASP A 21 7.04 -8.74 7.27
CA ASP A 21 8.01 -9.23 6.29
C ASP A 21 9.08 -8.17 6.00
N LEU A 22 8.69 -6.91 5.81
CA LEU A 22 9.63 -5.77 5.70
C LEU A 22 10.54 -5.66 6.92
N ARG A 23 10.00 -5.75 8.13
CA ARG A 23 10.77 -5.71 9.37
C ARG A 23 11.79 -6.84 9.42
N THR A 24 11.40 -8.05 9.02
CA THR A 24 12.30 -9.20 8.95
C THR A 24 13.48 -8.93 8.01
N LEU A 25 13.22 -8.38 6.83
CA LEU A 25 14.27 -8.03 5.86
C LEU A 25 15.20 -6.93 6.38
N LEU A 26 14.66 -5.87 6.98
CA LEU A 26 15.45 -4.78 7.55
C LEU A 26 16.37 -5.26 8.69
N ASN A 27 15.88 -6.18 9.53
CA ASN A 27 16.68 -6.77 10.61
C ASN A 27 17.86 -7.60 10.07
N MET A 28 17.73 -8.17 8.87
CA MET A 28 18.81 -8.85 8.14
C MET A 28 19.75 -7.87 7.41
N ARG A 29 19.58 -6.55 7.61
CA ARG A 29 20.31 -5.48 6.90
C ARG A 29 20.08 -5.50 5.38
N LEU A 30 18.94 -6.03 4.94
CA LEU A 30 18.51 -5.94 3.54
C LEU A 30 17.67 -4.68 3.33
N HIS A 31 17.81 -4.07 2.17
CA HIS A 31 17.03 -2.90 1.75
C HIS A 31 16.25 -3.25 0.48
N PRO A 32 15.05 -3.86 0.61
CA PRO A 32 14.32 -4.40 -0.54
C PRO A 32 13.68 -3.33 -1.45
N GLY A 33 13.76 -2.05 -1.08
CA GLY A 33 12.91 -1.01 -1.67
C GLY A 33 11.48 -1.13 -1.17
N SER A 34 10.54 -0.46 -1.82
CA SER A 34 9.13 -0.54 -1.44
C SER A 34 8.50 -1.87 -1.83
N MET A 35 7.56 -2.35 -1.01
CA MET A 35 6.70 -3.48 -1.34
C MET A 35 5.31 -3.00 -1.70
N SER A 36 4.81 -3.50 -2.83
CA SER A 36 3.46 -3.22 -3.32
C SER A 36 2.41 -4.10 -2.63
N ILE A 37 1.27 -3.49 -2.29
CA ILE A 37 0.07 -4.16 -1.81
C ILE A 37 -1.09 -3.73 -2.69
N ASN A 38 -1.80 -4.69 -3.27
CA ASN A 38 -3.01 -4.43 -4.03
C ASN A 38 -4.16 -4.09 -3.07
N VAL A 39 -4.85 -2.99 -3.33
CA VAL A 39 -5.96 -2.49 -2.50
C VAL A 39 -7.25 -2.54 -3.29
N SER A 40 -8.23 -3.26 -2.76
CA SER A 40 -9.57 -3.34 -3.36
C SER A 40 -10.45 -2.14 -3.00
N ALA A 41 -11.46 -1.86 -3.82
CA ALA A 41 -12.47 -0.84 -3.53
C ALA A 41 -13.22 -1.07 -2.21
N ARG A 42 -13.28 -2.31 -1.72
CA ARG A 42 -13.90 -2.63 -0.43
C ARG A 42 -13.02 -2.17 0.74
N GLU A 43 -11.71 -2.38 0.64
CA GLU A 43 -10.76 -1.96 1.68
C GLU A 43 -10.64 -0.44 1.75
N LEU A 44 -10.56 0.24 0.60
CA LEU A 44 -10.58 1.70 0.51
C LEU A 44 -11.83 2.33 1.12
N ARG A 45 -12.99 1.67 1.00
CA ARG A 45 -14.25 2.13 1.62
C ARG A 45 -14.39 1.74 3.09
N GLY A 46 -13.50 0.88 3.59
CA GLY A 46 -13.53 0.43 4.97
C GLY A 46 -13.09 1.55 5.91
N GLY A 47 -14.05 2.10 6.66
CA GLY A 47 -13.83 2.99 7.81
C GLY A 47 -12.61 3.91 7.70
N ASN A 48 -11.59 3.65 8.53
CA ASN A 48 -10.38 4.45 8.64
C ASN A 48 -9.17 3.79 7.98
N PHE A 49 -9.28 3.44 6.70
CA PHE A 49 -8.20 2.79 5.94
C PHE A 49 -6.83 3.50 6.08
N PRO A 50 -6.70 4.84 5.98
CA PRO A 50 -5.43 5.52 6.25
C PRO A 50 -4.89 5.24 7.65
N GLY A 51 -5.73 5.32 8.66
CA GLY A 51 -5.34 5.08 10.05
C GLY A 51 -4.87 3.66 10.29
N ASP A 52 -5.49 2.68 9.62
CA ASP A 52 -5.10 1.29 9.72
C ASP A 52 -3.72 1.07 9.11
N VAL A 53 -3.45 1.66 7.92
CA VAL A 53 -2.15 1.55 7.23
C VAL A 53 -1.04 2.15 8.10
N LEU A 54 -1.25 3.39 8.55
CA LEU A 54 -0.27 4.11 9.37
C LEU A 54 -0.05 3.44 10.72
N SER A 55 -1.08 2.83 11.29
CA SER A 55 -0.95 2.07 12.52
C SER A 55 -0.15 0.79 12.34
N ALA A 56 -0.35 0.06 11.24
CA ALA A 56 0.47 -1.12 10.93
C ALA A 56 1.94 -0.75 10.72
N LEU A 57 2.22 0.26 9.90
CA LEU A 57 3.58 0.78 9.69
C LEU A 57 4.25 1.12 11.02
N ARG A 58 3.57 1.87 11.90
CA ARG A 58 4.07 2.22 13.22
C ARG A 58 4.29 0.99 14.13
N ARG A 59 3.36 0.02 14.15
CA ARG A 59 3.47 -1.19 14.98
C ARG A 59 4.72 -2.01 14.66
N HIS A 60 5.13 -2.03 13.40
CA HIS A 60 6.30 -2.79 12.92
C HIS A 60 7.54 -1.91 12.70
N ASP A 61 7.46 -0.63 13.11
CA ASP A 61 8.51 0.38 12.95
C ASP A 61 8.98 0.55 11.49
N ILE A 62 8.06 0.49 10.53
CA ILE A 62 8.37 0.60 9.10
C ILE A 62 8.22 2.04 8.63
N HIS A 63 9.28 2.59 8.04
CA HIS A 63 9.21 3.89 7.39
C HIS A 63 8.18 3.84 6.22
N PRO A 64 7.24 4.79 6.11
CA PRO A 64 6.16 4.75 5.11
C PRO A 64 6.63 4.56 3.65
N GLY A 65 7.81 5.09 3.31
CA GLY A 65 8.40 4.93 1.97
C GLY A 65 8.76 3.49 1.57
N TYR A 66 8.68 2.51 2.49
CA TYR A 66 8.81 1.09 2.18
C TYR A 66 7.49 0.44 1.74
N MET A 67 6.37 1.17 1.73
CA MET A 67 5.07 0.64 1.31
C MET A 67 4.56 1.37 0.07
N GLN A 68 4.15 0.58 -0.91
CA GLN A 68 3.40 1.04 -2.08
C GLN A 68 2.00 0.42 -2.06
N LEU A 69 0.98 1.24 -2.24
CA LEU A 69 -0.39 0.77 -2.45
C LEU A 69 -0.69 0.83 -3.94
N GLU A 70 -1.07 -0.31 -4.50
CA GLU A 70 -1.50 -0.45 -5.89
C GLU A 70 -3.02 -0.49 -5.94
N ILE A 71 -3.61 0.44 -6.68
CA ILE A 71 -5.05 0.58 -6.79
C ILE A 71 -5.41 0.66 -8.26
N THR A 72 -6.43 -0.07 -8.69
CA THR A 72 -6.87 0.01 -10.09
C THR A 72 -7.66 1.30 -10.36
N GLU A 73 -7.66 1.79 -11.60
CA GLU A 73 -8.51 2.93 -11.99
C GLU A 73 -9.99 2.65 -11.67
N THR A 74 -10.48 1.44 -11.96
CA THR A 74 -11.84 1.00 -11.62
C THR A 74 -12.14 1.14 -10.12
N THR A 75 -11.15 0.87 -9.26
CA THR A 75 -11.32 1.03 -7.81
C THR A 75 -11.45 2.50 -7.43
N VAL A 76 -10.66 3.39 -8.03
CA VAL A 76 -10.76 4.83 -7.82
C VAL A 76 -12.10 5.36 -8.36
N ALA A 77 -12.52 4.93 -9.56
CA ALA A 77 -13.72 5.41 -10.24
C ALA A 77 -15.02 5.09 -9.48
N GLN A 78 -15.08 4.01 -8.69
CA GLN A 78 -16.26 3.66 -7.91
C GLN A 78 -16.65 4.70 -6.84
N ASN A 79 -15.68 5.48 -6.35
CA ASN A 79 -15.93 6.61 -5.45
C ASN A 79 -14.74 7.58 -5.50
N ARG A 80 -14.67 8.33 -6.61
CA ARG A 80 -13.48 9.12 -6.97
C ARG A 80 -13.06 10.09 -5.88
N ASP A 81 -13.96 10.94 -5.39
CA ASP A 81 -13.60 11.99 -4.43
C ASP A 81 -13.13 11.41 -3.09
N SER A 82 -13.81 10.37 -2.59
CA SER A 82 -13.40 9.69 -1.36
C SER A 82 -12.07 8.97 -1.51
N ALA A 83 -11.89 8.24 -2.61
CA ALA A 83 -10.64 7.52 -2.90
C ALA A 83 -9.47 8.50 -3.02
N VAL A 84 -9.62 9.60 -3.78
CA VAL A 84 -8.58 10.62 -3.92
C VAL A 84 -8.19 11.21 -2.57
N ASN A 85 -9.17 11.55 -1.70
CA ASN A 85 -8.88 12.08 -0.37
C ASN A 85 -8.08 11.08 0.49
N ILE A 86 -8.48 9.81 0.50
CA ILE A 86 -7.79 8.74 1.24
C ILE A 86 -6.35 8.57 0.75
N LEU A 87 -6.16 8.54 -0.57
CA LEU A 87 -4.84 8.36 -1.17
C LEU A 87 -3.92 9.56 -0.93
N ASN A 88 -4.46 10.78 -0.95
CA ASN A 88 -3.71 11.99 -0.64
C ASN A 88 -3.22 11.98 0.82
N VAL A 89 -4.08 11.62 1.78
CA VAL A 89 -3.68 11.48 3.20
C VAL A 89 -2.50 10.51 3.35
N LEU A 90 -2.50 9.40 2.60
CA LEU A 90 -1.43 8.42 2.65
C LEU A 90 -0.14 8.93 1.99
N ARG A 91 -0.24 9.61 0.85
CA ARG A 91 0.90 10.25 0.16
C ARG A 91 1.57 11.31 1.01
N GLU A 92 0.79 12.16 1.69
CA GLU A 92 1.30 13.18 2.62
C GLU A 92 2.07 12.59 3.80
N ARG A 93 1.81 11.31 4.13
CA ARG A 93 2.52 10.56 5.18
C ARG A 93 3.70 9.76 4.64
N GLY A 94 4.00 9.88 3.34
CA GLY A 94 5.13 9.22 2.70
C GLY A 94 4.87 7.79 2.22
N VAL A 95 3.61 7.33 2.24
CA VAL A 95 3.22 6.05 1.62
C VAL A 95 3.17 6.25 0.10
N GLN A 96 3.76 5.33 -0.65
CA GLN A 96 3.72 5.38 -2.09
C GLN A 96 2.36 4.88 -2.59
N VAL A 97 1.83 5.52 -3.62
CA VAL A 97 0.55 5.15 -4.23
C VAL A 97 0.77 5.05 -5.74
N ALA A 98 0.46 3.87 -6.27
CA ALA A 98 0.43 3.60 -7.71
C ALA A 98 -1.01 3.32 -8.13
N ILE A 99 -1.45 4.00 -9.19
CA ILE A 99 -2.72 3.70 -9.85
C ILE A 99 -2.40 2.82 -11.05
N ASP A 100 -2.87 1.59 -11.04
CA ASP A 100 -2.71 0.64 -12.13
C ASP A 100 -3.89 0.77 -13.10
N ASP A 101 -3.58 1.10 -14.34
CA ASP A 101 -4.52 1.01 -15.44
C ASP A 101 -4.15 -0.26 -16.21
N PHE A 102 -5.12 -1.14 -16.45
CA PHE A 102 -4.92 -2.33 -17.28
C PHE A 102 -4.68 -1.86 -18.73
N GLY A 103 -3.45 -1.40 -19.00
CA GLY A 103 -3.01 -0.89 -20.30
C GLY A 103 -2.83 0.63 -20.40
N THR A 104 -1.97 1.24 -19.59
CA THR A 104 -0.80 2.03 -20.06
C THR A 104 -0.12 2.75 -18.89
N CYS A 105 1.20 2.62 -18.84
CA CYS A 105 2.06 3.23 -17.83
C CYS A 105 1.94 4.77 -17.86
N TYR A 106 1.40 5.39 -16.81
CA TYR A 106 1.67 6.79 -16.51
C TYR A 106 2.17 6.95 -15.08
N SER A 107 3.50 6.94 -15.00
CA SER A 107 4.25 7.54 -13.90
C SER A 107 3.96 9.05 -13.86
N SER A 108 3.95 9.60 -12.64
CA SER A 108 4.00 11.03 -12.34
C SER A 108 2.74 11.84 -12.63
N LEU A 109 1.95 12.11 -11.58
CA LEU A 109 1.27 13.41 -11.48
C LEU A 109 1.94 14.20 -10.35
N SER A 110 2.56 15.29 -10.79
CA SER A 110 3.17 16.40 -10.05
C SER A 110 2.18 17.16 -9.18
#